data_AF-A0A4U9CU99-F1
#
_entry.id   AF-A0A4U9CU99-F1
#
_cell.length_a   1.000
_cell.length_b   1.000
_cell.length_c   1.000
_cell.angle_alpha   90.00
_cell.angle_beta   90.00
_cell.angle_gamma   90.00
#
_symmetry.space_group_name_H-M   'P 1'
#
loop_
_entity.id
_entity.type
_entity.pdbx_description
1 polymer ?
#
loop_
_entity_poly.entity_id
_entity_poly.type
_entity_poly.pdbx_seq_one_letter_code
_entity_poly.pdbx_strand_id
1 'polypeptide(L)'
;MQKADTARSSIPIPRRQNVLLLKLESTRLRWAIGTSHGLYPVGMQPKLDIERLQEIRQRLNIPLVLHGGSGNKDSEVAESIQFGVGKINISQRYEKGILCGAGEELKGNSHEPNALFLKPMAAAREVVAHKMRLFSSIGQSITYA
;
A
#
# COMPACT_ATOMS: atom_id res chain seq x y z
N MET A 1 5.64 -9.98 49.95
CA MET A 1 5.09 -10.74 48.81
C MET A 1 5.56 -10.09 47.50
N GLN A 2 5.84 -10.91 46.50
CA GLN A 2 6.67 -10.65 45.31
C GLN A 2 6.13 -9.63 44.30
N LYS A 3 7.08 -9.12 43.50
CA LYS A 3 7.01 -8.23 42.33
C LYS A 3 6.02 -8.67 41.25
N ALA A 4 5.54 -7.71 40.46
CA ALA A 4 5.30 -7.89 39.02
C ALA A 4 5.64 -6.61 38.26
N ASP A 5 6.90 -6.54 37.80
CA ASP A 5 7.29 -5.82 36.58
C ASP A 5 6.41 -6.31 35.42
N THR A 6 5.81 -5.39 34.66
CA THR A 6 5.30 -5.70 33.32
C THR A 6 5.79 -4.66 32.32
N ALA A 7 7.08 -4.78 31.98
CA ALA A 7 7.56 -4.39 30.68
C ALA A 7 6.88 -5.26 29.60
N ARG A 8 6.11 -4.65 28.69
CA ARG A 8 6.05 -4.95 27.24
C ARG A 8 4.86 -4.23 26.58
N SER A 9 5.18 -3.19 25.82
CA SER A 9 4.53 -2.93 24.55
C SER A 9 5.61 -2.42 23.59
N SER A 10 6.40 -3.37 23.10
CA SER A 10 7.32 -3.16 21.99
C SER A 10 6.52 -2.61 20.80
N ILE A 11 6.63 -1.32 20.55
CA ILE A 11 6.30 -0.74 19.25
C ILE A 11 7.09 -1.58 18.23
N PRO A 12 6.44 -2.23 17.25
CA PRO A 12 7.17 -3.00 16.27
C PRO A 12 8.13 -2.06 15.54
N ILE A 13 9.43 -2.26 15.75
CA ILE A 13 10.49 -1.64 14.96
C ILE A 13 10.19 -2.01 13.50
N PRO A 14 10.16 -1.05 12.55
CA PRO A 14 10.02 -1.39 11.15
C PRO A 14 11.18 -2.32 10.80
N ARG A 15 10.88 -3.60 10.54
CA ARG A 15 11.88 -4.52 10.01
C ARG A 15 12.26 -3.94 8.65
N ARG A 16 13.42 -3.28 8.56
CA ARG A 16 14.08 -3.00 7.27
C ARG A 16 14.22 -4.35 6.58
N GLN A 17 13.35 -4.62 5.62
CA GLN A 17 13.49 -5.79 4.79
C GLN A 17 14.69 -5.52 3.89
N ASN A 18 15.79 -6.18 4.20
CA ASN A 18 16.92 -6.30 3.30
C ASN A 18 16.41 -6.87 1.97
N VAL A 19 16.99 -6.37 0.87
CA VAL A 19 16.71 -6.74 -0.51
C VAL A 19 16.67 -8.26 -0.63
N LEU A 20 15.46 -8.84 -0.69
CA LEU A 20 15.29 -10.27 -0.90
C LEU A 20 15.01 -10.48 -2.39
N LEU A 21 16.03 -10.96 -3.09
CA LEU A 21 15.91 -11.45 -4.46
C LEU A 21 15.12 -12.76 -4.42
N LEU A 22 13.78 -12.68 -4.41
CA LEU A 22 12.96 -13.88 -4.62
C LEU A 22 12.96 -14.21 -6.10
N LYS A 23 13.99 -14.97 -6.51
CA LYS A 23 13.90 -15.81 -7.69
C LYS A 23 13.12 -17.06 -7.29
N LEU A 24 11.80 -16.93 -7.26
CA LEU A 24 10.90 -18.07 -7.22
C LEU A 24 9.99 -17.93 -8.43
N GLU A 25 9.70 -19.08 -9.05
CA GLU A 25 9.05 -19.33 -10.33
C GLU A 25 7.61 -18.75 -10.46
N SER A 26 7.48 -17.46 -10.21
CA SER A 26 6.27 -16.66 -10.27
C SER A 26 6.70 -15.34 -10.90
N THR A 27 6.06 -14.96 -11.99
CA THR A 27 6.50 -14.01 -13.04
C THR A 27 6.72 -12.55 -12.63
N ARG A 28 7.06 -12.23 -11.37
CA ARG A 28 7.15 -10.86 -10.86
C ARG A 28 8.28 -10.68 -9.84
N LEU A 29 9.30 -9.91 -10.23
CA LEU A 29 10.44 -9.58 -9.36
C LEU A 29 10.07 -8.48 -8.35
N ARG A 30 10.53 -8.65 -7.10
CA ARG A 30 10.30 -7.74 -5.97
C ARG A 30 11.58 -7.01 -5.62
N TRP A 31 11.51 -5.68 -5.49
CA TRP A 31 12.66 -4.85 -5.15
C TRP A 31 12.36 -3.97 -3.94
N ALA A 32 13.29 -3.89 -2.99
CA ALA A 32 13.20 -2.98 -1.85
C ALA A 32 13.72 -1.60 -2.27
N ILE A 33 12.82 -0.72 -2.69
CA ILE A 33 13.09 0.69 -3.03
C ILE A 33 12.52 1.65 -1.99
N GLY A 34 12.60 1.30 -0.69
CA GLY A 34 12.19 2.20 0.39
C GLY A 34 10.75 2.02 0.91
N THR A 35 10.03 0.99 0.46
CA THR A 35 8.73 0.63 1.04
C THR A 35 8.87 -0.35 2.21
N SER A 36 8.02 -0.21 3.22
CA SER A 36 7.86 -1.17 4.31
C SER A 36 6.38 -1.49 4.47
N HIS A 37 6.09 -2.70 4.94
CA HIS A 37 4.76 -3.05 5.43
C HIS A 37 4.58 -2.50 6.85
N GLY A 38 3.36 -2.09 7.20
CA GLY A 38 3.00 -1.55 8.52
C GLY A 38 2.92 -0.02 8.56
N LEU A 39 2.42 0.52 9.67
CA LEU A 39 2.36 1.95 9.91
C LEU A 39 3.80 2.48 10.10
N TYR A 40 4.13 3.56 9.40
CA TYR A 40 5.40 4.24 9.64
C TYR A 40 5.37 4.93 11.01
N PRO A 41 6.52 5.03 11.70
CA PRO A 41 6.63 5.81 12.92
C PRO A 41 6.10 7.24 12.71
N VAL A 42 5.50 7.82 13.75
CA VAL A 42 5.02 9.20 13.71
C VAL A 42 6.18 10.12 13.34
N GLY A 43 5.99 10.94 12.29
CA GLY A 43 7.01 11.85 11.77
C GLY A 43 7.93 11.26 10.69
N MET A 44 7.86 9.94 10.43
CA MET A 44 8.61 9.31 9.34
C MET A 44 7.75 9.25 8.08
N GLN A 45 8.19 9.93 7.02
CA GLN A 45 7.65 9.71 5.68
C GLN A 45 8.52 8.69 4.94
N PRO A 46 7.95 7.60 4.40
CA PRO A 46 8.69 6.77 3.48
C PRO A 46 9.07 7.57 2.25
N LYS A 47 10.28 7.31 1.75
CA LYS A 47 10.77 7.86 0.50
C LYS A 47 11.07 6.71 -0.44
N LEU A 48 10.64 6.81 -1.69
CA LEU A 48 11.04 5.84 -2.70
C LEU A 48 12.47 6.12 -3.18
N ASP A 49 13.27 5.06 -3.30
CA ASP A 49 14.60 5.11 -3.90
C ASP A 49 14.48 5.03 -5.42
N ILE A 50 14.20 6.19 -6.03
CA ILE A 50 13.98 6.33 -7.47
C ILE A 50 15.26 6.12 -8.27
N GLU A 51 16.41 6.55 -7.76
CA GLU A 51 17.71 6.33 -8.41
C GLU A 51 17.98 4.83 -8.59
N ARG A 52 17.77 4.04 -7.54
CA ARG A 52 17.87 2.58 -7.63
C ARG A 52 16.85 1.98 -8.61
N LEU A 53 15.63 2.51 -8.64
CA LEU A 53 14.60 2.05 -9.58
C LEU A 53 15.04 2.27 -11.05
N GLN A 54 15.68 3.40 -11.34
CA GLN A 54 16.25 3.70 -12.65
C GLN A 54 17.38 2.72 -13.01
N GLU A 55 18.31 2.46 -12.09
CA GLU A 55 19.39 1.48 -12.31
C GLU A 55 18.85 0.08 -12.61
N ILE A 56 17.81 -0.35 -11.91
CA ILE A 56 17.15 -1.64 -12.15
C ILE A 56 16.49 -1.65 -13.53
N ARG A 57 15.78 -0.58 -13.90
CA ARG A 57 15.10 -0.45 -15.19
C ARG A 57 16.08 -0.50 -16.37
N GLN A 58 17.28 0.06 -16.22
CA GLN A 58 18.33 -0.03 -17.25
C GLN A 58 18.80 -1.47 -17.50
N ARG A 59 18.69 -2.35 -16.50
CA ARG A 59 19.13 -3.76 -16.59
C ARG A 59 18.01 -4.72 -16.94
N LEU A 60 16.74 -4.33 -16.74
CA LEU A 60 15.58 -5.19 -16.90
C LEU A 60 14.52 -4.60 -17.83
N ASN A 61 14.12 -5.39 -18.82
CA ASN A 61 13.01 -5.03 -19.72
C ASN A 61 11.65 -5.64 -19.33
N ILE A 62 11.46 -5.99 -18.06
CA ILE A 62 10.18 -6.54 -17.55
C ILE A 62 9.49 -5.55 -16.60
N PRO A 63 8.15 -5.60 -16.47
CA PRO A 63 7.43 -4.78 -15.50
C PRO A 63 7.85 -5.09 -14.06
N LEU A 64 8.02 -4.04 -13.26
CA LEU A 64 8.39 -4.12 -11.85
C LEU A 64 7.16 -4.06 -10.94
N VAL A 65 7.28 -4.60 -9.73
CA VAL A 65 6.21 -4.57 -8.73
C VAL A 65 6.61 -3.73 -7.52
N LEU A 66 5.78 -2.73 -7.20
CA LEU A 66 5.87 -1.96 -5.97
C LEU A 66 4.99 -2.60 -4.89
N HIS A 67 5.63 -3.19 -3.89
CA HIS A 67 4.96 -3.71 -2.70
C HIS A 67 4.81 -2.59 -1.68
N GLY A 68 3.57 -2.15 -1.44
CA GLY A 68 3.31 -0.98 -0.61
C GLY A 68 3.19 0.30 -1.45
N GLY A 69 3.45 1.45 -0.84
CA GLY A 69 3.26 2.77 -1.47
C GLY A 69 2.00 3.52 -1.01
N SER A 70 1.14 2.88 -0.20
CA SER A 70 -0.02 3.57 0.40
C SER A 70 0.38 4.72 1.32
N GLY A 71 1.55 4.65 1.96
CA GLY A 71 2.10 5.70 2.82
C GLY A 71 3.01 6.71 2.12
N ASN A 72 3.40 6.46 0.87
CA ASN A 72 4.24 7.35 0.09
C ASN A 72 3.44 8.53 -0.48
N LYS A 73 4.16 9.57 -0.90
CA LYS A 73 3.54 10.68 -1.63
C LYS A 73 3.07 10.18 -2.98
N ASP A 74 1.93 10.69 -3.42
CA ASP A 74 1.39 10.34 -4.74
C ASP A 74 2.38 10.68 -5.86
N SER A 75 3.13 11.78 -5.74
CA SER A 75 4.17 12.15 -6.70
C SER A 75 5.25 11.08 -6.86
N GLU A 76 5.72 10.48 -5.77
CA GLU A 76 6.73 9.41 -5.82
C GLU A 76 6.18 8.15 -6.46
N VAL A 77 4.92 7.82 -6.14
CA VAL A 77 4.25 6.65 -6.73
C VAL A 77 4.06 6.85 -8.23
N ALA A 78 3.64 8.05 -8.66
CA ALA A 78 3.52 8.41 -10.07
C ALA A 78 4.88 8.34 -10.79
N GLU A 79 5.94 8.86 -10.18
CA GLU A 79 7.30 8.79 -10.70
C GLU A 79 7.78 7.34 -10.85
N SER A 80 7.47 6.46 -9.89
CA SER A 80 7.84 5.04 -9.98
C SER A 80 7.26 4.32 -11.20
N ILE A 81 6.08 4.74 -11.65
CA ILE A 81 5.43 4.18 -12.85
C ILE A 81 6.23 4.54 -14.10
N GLN A 82 6.75 5.76 -14.18
CA GLN A 82 7.58 6.21 -15.32
C GLN A 82 8.86 5.37 -15.46
N PHE A 83 9.35 4.82 -14.35
CA PHE A 83 10.55 3.96 -14.31
C PHE A 83 10.24 2.46 -14.34
N GLY A 84 9.06 2.07 -14.83
CA GLY A 84 8.75 0.68 -15.19
C GLY A 84 8.02 -0.13 -14.12
N VAL A 85 7.50 0.50 -13.07
CA VAL A 85 6.54 -0.16 -12.17
C VAL A 85 5.22 -0.38 -12.91
N GLY A 86 4.88 -1.64 -13.16
CA GLY A 86 3.64 -2.04 -13.83
C GLY A 86 2.58 -2.65 -12.89
N LYS A 87 2.94 -2.94 -11.64
CA LYS A 87 2.00 -3.43 -10.62
C LYS A 87 2.28 -2.78 -9.28
N ILE A 88 1.24 -2.24 -8.66
CA ILE A 88 1.31 -1.62 -7.33
C ILE A 88 0.35 -2.34 -6.40
N ASN A 89 0.81 -2.71 -5.21
CA ASN A 89 -0.03 -3.33 -4.18
C ASN A 89 -0.42 -2.28 -3.14
N ILE A 90 -1.73 -2.04 -2.99
CA ILE A 90 -2.32 -1.16 -1.98
C ILE A 90 -3.08 -2.00 -0.94
N SER A 91 -3.01 -1.62 0.34
CA SER A 91 -3.78 -2.30 1.40
C SER A 91 -4.21 -1.33 2.50
N GLN A 92 -3.25 -0.65 3.13
CA GLN A 92 -3.50 0.11 4.35
C GLN A 92 -4.56 1.21 4.22
N ARG A 93 -4.51 2.04 3.16
CA ARG A 93 -5.53 3.09 2.97
C ARG A 93 -6.91 2.52 2.68
N TYR A 94 -6.96 1.41 1.95
CA TYR A 94 -8.20 0.70 1.64
C TYR A 94 -8.82 0.09 2.91
N GLU A 95 -8.03 -0.66 3.68
CA GLU A 95 -8.44 -1.26 4.96
C GLU A 95 -8.87 -0.19 5.97
N LYS A 96 -8.11 0.91 6.08
CA LYS A 96 -8.47 2.03 6.95
C LYS A 96 -9.80 2.65 6.54
N GLY A 97 -10.03 2.87 5.26
CA GLY A 97 -11.30 3.41 4.75
C GLY A 97 -12.50 2.52 5.13
N ILE A 98 -12.35 1.21 4.95
CA ILE A 98 -13.38 0.23 5.34
C ILE A 98 -13.64 0.27 6.85
N LEU A 99 -12.58 0.20 7.67
CA LEU A 99 -12.71 0.16 9.14
C LEU A 99 -13.33 1.45 9.70
N CYS A 100 -12.91 2.61 9.18
CA CYS A 100 -13.50 3.90 9.57
C CYS A 100 -14.97 3.98 9.17
N GLY A 101 -15.31 3.63 7.92
CA GLY A 101 -16.69 3.63 7.45
C GLY A 101 -17.58 2.68 8.26
N ALA A 102 -17.07 1.51 8.64
CA ALA A 102 -17.82 0.53 9.44
C ALA A 102 -18.05 1.06 10.86
N GLY A 103 -17.03 1.66 11.45
CA GLY A 103 -17.14 2.33 12.74
C GLY A 103 -18.13 3.49 12.76
N GLU A 104 -18.40 4.13 11.62
CA GLU A 104 -19.45 5.14 11.50
C GLU A 104 -20.86 4.53 11.38
N GLU A 105 -21.04 3.46 10.61
CA GLU A 105 -22.34 2.78 10.51
C GLU A 105 -22.75 2.18 11.86
N LEU A 106 -21.79 1.60 12.59
CA LEU A 106 -22.00 1.03 13.92
C LEU A 106 -22.40 2.06 14.98
N LYS A 107 -22.10 3.35 14.76
CA LYS A 107 -22.55 4.44 15.64
C LYS A 107 -23.96 4.92 15.29
N GLY A 108 -24.50 4.50 14.15
CA GLY A 108 -25.87 4.78 13.75
C GLY A 108 -26.88 3.89 14.48
N ASN A 109 -28.16 4.21 14.30
CA ASN A 109 -29.28 3.45 14.88
C ASN A 109 -29.94 2.50 13.87
N SER A 110 -29.29 2.20 12.74
CA SER A 110 -29.85 1.29 11.75
C SER A 110 -29.75 -0.15 12.24
N HIS A 111 -30.88 -0.86 12.23
CA HIS A 111 -30.93 -2.30 12.45
C HIS A 111 -30.90 -3.11 11.15
N GLU A 112 -30.81 -2.44 10.00
CA GLU A 112 -30.72 -3.08 8.69
C GLU A 112 -29.28 -3.57 8.43
N PRO A 113 -29.03 -4.89 8.32
CA PRO A 113 -27.67 -5.42 8.21
C PRO A 113 -26.90 -4.88 6.99
N ASN A 114 -27.58 -4.62 5.89
CA ASN A 114 -26.96 -4.09 4.67
C ASN A 114 -26.42 -2.66 4.84
N ALA A 115 -26.97 -1.89 5.80
CA ALA A 115 -26.50 -0.54 6.09
C ALA A 115 -25.04 -0.55 6.55
N LEU A 116 -24.59 -1.61 7.23
CA LEU A 116 -23.20 -1.75 7.71
C LEU A 116 -22.15 -1.68 6.59
N PHE A 117 -22.53 -1.92 5.34
CA PHE A 117 -21.60 -1.94 4.20
C PHE A 117 -21.61 -0.65 3.37
N LEU A 118 -22.58 0.25 3.55
CA LEU A 118 -22.74 1.42 2.68
C LEU A 118 -21.54 2.36 2.76
N LYS A 119 -21.23 2.92 3.94
CA LYS A 119 -20.05 3.78 4.14
C LYS A 119 -18.71 3.07 3.90
N PRO A 120 -18.45 1.83 4.40
CA PRO A 120 -17.21 1.13 4.09
C PRO A 120 -16.95 0.98 2.59
N MET A 121 -17.99 0.60 1.83
CA MET A 121 -17.85 0.39 0.39
C MET A 121 -17.68 1.71 -0.35
N ALA A 122 -18.34 2.78 0.09
CA ALA A 122 -18.11 4.13 -0.45
C ALA A 122 -16.66 4.57 -0.24
N ALA A 123 -16.14 4.48 0.99
CA ALA A 123 -14.75 4.84 1.30
C ALA A 123 -13.73 3.98 0.53
N ALA A 124 -13.97 2.67 0.41
CA ALA A 124 -13.15 1.77 -0.39
C ALA A 124 -13.11 2.18 -1.87
N ARG A 125 -14.28 2.49 -2.45
CA ARG A 125 -14.40 2.96 -3.84
C ARG A 125 -13.64 4.26 -4.08
N GLU A 126 -13.71 5.21 -3.15
CA GLU A 126 -12.96 6.47 -3.26
C GLU A 126 -11.44 6.23 -3.30
N VAL A 127 -10.93 5.38 -2.39
CA VAL A 127 -9.50 5.04 -2.35
C VAL A 127 -9.07 4.38 -3.66
N VAL A 128 -9.84 3.40 -4.16
CA VAL A 128 -9.54 2.71 -5.42
C VAL A 128 -9.58 3.69 -6.59
N ALA A 129 -10.63 4.51 -6.71
CA ALA A 129 -10.77 5.48 -7.79
C ALA A 129 -9.64 6.51 -7.80
N HIS A 130 -9.24 7.01 -6.63
CA HIS A 130 -8.10 7.90 -6.50
C HIS A 130 -6.80 7.22 -6.95
N LYS A 131 -6.57 5.96 -6.55
CA LYS A 131 -5.39 5.21 -6.97
C LYS A 131 -5.40 4.86 -8.46
N MET A 132 -6.55 4.56 -9.06
CA MET A 132 -6.65 4.36 -10.52
C MET A 132 -6.28 5.62 -11.30
N ARG A 133 -6.71 6.80 -10.83
CA ARG A 133 -6.28 8.09 -11.41
C ARG A 133 -4.77 8.27 -11.29
N LEU A 134 -4.23 8.06 -10.10
CA LEU A 134 -2.80 8.16 -9.83
C LEU A 134 -1.98 7.22 -10.71
N PHE A 135 -2.47 6.01 -10.93
CA PHE A 135 -1.80 4.99 -11.72
C PHE A 135 -1.99 5.15 -13.22
N SER A 136 -2.71 6.20 -13.66
CA SER A 136 -3.06 6.44 -15.07
C SER A 136 -3.74 5.23 -15.74
N SER A 137 -4.49 4.44 -14.96
CA SER A 137 -5.08 3.17 -15.43
C SER A 137 -6.53 3.29 -15.90
N ILE A 138 -7.14 4.47 -15.77
CA ILE A 138 -8.52 4.70 -16.21
C ILE A 138 -8.60 4.62 -17.74
N GLY A 139 -9.58 3.86 -18.23
CA GLY A 139 -9.82 3.68 -19.68
C GLY A 139 -8.86 2.70 -20.36
N GLN A 140 -7.83 2.22 -19.67
CA GLN A 140 -6.84 1.28 -20.23
C GLN A 140 -7.40 -0.12 -20.48
N SER A 141 -8.65 -0.42 -20.12
CA SER A 141 -9.26 -1.72 -20.45
C SER A 141 -9.50 -1.89 -21.95
N ILE A 142 -9.67 -0.79 -22.70
CA ILE A 142 -9.97 -0.83 -24.13
C ILE A 142 -8.76 -1.22 -25.00
N THR A 143 -7.55 -1.07 -24.46
CA THR A 143 -6.31 -1.39 -25.20
C THR A 143 -6.05 -2.89 -25.32
N TYR A 144 -6.86 -3.72 -24.65
CA TYR A 144 -6.78 -5.18 -24.65
C TYR A 144 -8.06 -5.86 -25.16
N ALA A 145 -9.02 -5.08 -25.66
CA ALA A 145 -10.27 -5.57 -26.26
C ALA A 145 -10.09 -5.78 -27.76
#